data_AF-A0A7J4S5J2-F1
#
_entry.id   AF-A0A7J4S5J2-F1
#
_cell.length_a   1.000
_cell.length_b   1.000
_cell.length_c   1.000
_cell.angle_alpha   90.00
_cell.angle_beta   90.00
_cell.angle_gamma   90.00
#
_symmetry.space_group_name_H-M   'P 1'
#
loop_
_entity.id
_entity.type
_entity.pdbx_description
1 polymer ?
#
loop_
_entity_poly.entity_id
_entity_poly.type
_entity_poly.pdbx_seq_one_letter_code
_entity_poly.pdbx_strand_id
1 'polypeptide(L)' 'MQSIVDKVSLDRLKDRELQVSFLCPYCKSTRISLDASRSMDSWNGIDCPKCDAHILLDSVSVVVIKDALPPRGA' A
#
# COMPACT_ATOMS: atom_id res chain seq x y z
N MET A 1 5.16 6.89 -26.39
CA MET A 1 5.65 7.01 -24.99
C MET A 1 5.79 5.61 -24.43
N GLN A 2 6.96 5.26 -23.89
CA GLN A 2 7.12 4.03 -23.12
C GLN A 2 6.84 4.38 -21.66
N SER A 3 5.97 3.63 -20.99
CA SER A 3 5.69 3.79 -19.56
C SER A 3 6.15 2.52 -18.85
N ILE A 4 6.85 2.69 -17.73
CA ILE A 4 7.27 1.58 -16.86
C ILE A 4 6.14 1.32 -15.89
N VAL A 5 5.70 0.06 -15.79
CA VAL A 5 4.62 -0.38 -14.90
C VAL A 5 5.20 -1.38 -13.91
N ASP A 6 5.20 -1.03 -12.63
CA ASP A 6 5.65 -1.89 -11.54
C ASP A 6 4.47 -2.21 -10.61
N LYS A 7 4.20 -3.50 -10.42
CA LYS A 7 3.23 -3.98 -9.44
C LYS A 7 3.96 -4.36 -8.15
N VAL A 8 3.67 -3.66 -7.07
CA VAL A 8 4.22 -3.90 -5.74
C VAL A 8 3.14 -4.50 -4.85
N SER A 9 3.28 -5.78 -4.54
CA SER A 9 2.45 -6.48 -3.55
C SER A 9 2.75 -5.97 -2.15
N LEU A 10 1.80 -6.17 -1.23
CA LEU A 10 1.93 -5.78 0.17
C LEU A 10 3.25 -6.22 0.82
N ASP A 11 3.65 -7.49 0.62
CA ASP A 11 4.89 -8.08 1.17
C ASP A 11 6.17 -7.34 0.71
N ARG A 12 6.14 -6.72 -0.47
CA ARG A 12 7.27 -5.99 -1.06
C ARG A 12 7.23 -4.49 -0.82
N LEU A 13 6.27 -3.99 -0.05
CA LEU A 13 6.23 -2.57 0.34
C LEU A 13 7.47 -2.20 1.17
N LYS A 14 7.99 -3.14 1.98
CA LYS A 14 9.21 -2.93 2.78
C LYS A 14 10.42 -2.64 1.91
N ASP A 15 10.62 -3.49 0.91
CA ASP A 15 11.77 -3.45 0.01
C ASP A 15 11.79 -2.17 -0.84
N ARG A 16 10.65 -1.49 -0.94
CA ARG A 16 10.45 -0.25 -1.69
C ARG A 16 10.24 0.98 -0.80
N GLU A 17 10.38 0.83 0.52
CA GLU A 17 10.15 1.90 1.50
C GLU A 17 8.77 2.57 1.35
N LEU A 18 7.76 1.81 0.89
CA LEU A 18 6.41 2.30 0.66
C LEU A 18 5.55 2.11 1.91
N GLN A 19 4.71 3.11 2.20
CA GLN A 19 3.69 3.05 3.26
C GLN A 19 2.30 3.24 2.68
N VAL A 20 1.34 2.44 3.14
CA VAL A 20 -0.07 2.57 2.76
C VAL A 20 -0.85 3.01 3.98
N SER A 21 -1.69 4.03 3.82
CA SER A 21 -2.61 4.44 4.87
C SER A 21 -4.00 4.71 4.29
N PHE A 22 -5.03 4.30 5.03
CA PHE A 22 -6.42 4.45 4.62
C PHE A 22 -7.30 4.78 5.82
N LEU A 23 -8.46 5.38 5.57
CA LEU A 23 -9.48 5.54 6.59
C LEU A 23 -10.20 4.22 6.81
N CYS A 24 -10.47 3.87 8.06
CA CYS A 24 -11.33 2.74 8.39
C CYS A 24 -12.65 2.87 7.59
N PRO A 25 -13.02 1.90 6.76
CA PRO A 25 -14.19 2.01 5.88
C PRO A 25 -15.50 2.07 6.67
N TYR A 26 -15.51 1.54 7.90
CA TYR A 26 -16.68 1.50 8.76
C TYR A 26 -16.91 2.83 9.49
N CYS A 27 -15.96 3.27 10.32
CA CYS A 27 -16.12 4.49 11.12
C CYS A 27 -15.68 5.77 10.38
N LYS A 28 -15.02 5.66 9.22
CA LYS A 28 -14.54 6.74 8.34
C LYS A 28 -13.75 7.86 9.03
N SER A 29 -13.24 7.61 10.23
CA SER A 29 -12.67 8.65 11.10
C SER A 29 -11.33 8.26 11.70
N THR A 30 -11.03 6.97 11.80
CA THR A 30 -9.72 6.48 12.21
C THR A 30 -8.87 6.17 10.99
N ARG A 31 -7.65 6.69 10.95
CA ARG A 31 -6.65 6.34 9.93
C ARG A 31 -5.88 5.10 10.38
N ILE A 32 -5.78 4.13 9.48
CA ILE A 32 -5.02 2.90 9.66
C ILE A 32 -3.82 2.98 8.73
N SER A 33 -2.64 2.76 9.29
CA SER A 33 -1.36 2.81 8.57
C SER A 33 -0.74 1.43 8.57
N LEU A 34 -0.27 1.01 7.41
CA LEU A 34 0.44 -0.23 7.20
C LEU A 34 1.89 0.15 6.98
N ASP A 35 2.72 -0.16 7.95
CA ASP A 35 4.15 -0.06 7.81
C ASP A 35 4.73 -1.46 7.63
N ALA A 36 5.67 -1.55 6.71
CA ALA A 36 6.31 -2.82 6.39
C ALA A 36 7.29 -3.30 7.48
N SER A 37 7.29 -2.64 8.64
CA SER A 37 7.96 -3.08 9.87
C SER A 37 7.23 -4.24 10.52
N ARG A 38 5.89 -4.33 10.36
CA ARG A 38 5.09 -5.48 10.79
C ARG A 38 5.24 -6.60 9.78
N SER A 39 5.65 -7.79 10.24
CA SER A 39 5.74 -8.98 9.39
C SER A 39 4.40 -9.22 8.70
N MET A 40 4.37 -9.07 7.38
CA MET A 40 3.16 -9.31 6.58
C MET A 40 2.93 -10.79 6.31
N ASP A 41 3.89 -11.65 6.64
CA ASP A 41 3.77 -13.12 6.57
C ASP A 41 2.64 -13.68 7.46
N SER A 42 2.16 -12.89 8.42
CA SER A 42 1.12 -13.27 9.39
C SER A 42 0.05 -12.20 9.55
N TRP A 43 -0.28 -11.49 8.47
CA TRP A 43 -1.23 -10.39 8.50
C TRP A 43 -2.67 -10.89 8.73
N ASN A 44 -2.98 -11.24 9.97
CA ASN A 44 -4.28 -11.71 10.45
C ASN A 44 -5.32 -10.58 10.55
N GLY A 45 -5.18 -9.53 9.74
CA GLY A 45 -6.00 -8.32 9.80
C GLY A 45 -5.58 -7.31 10.87
N ILE A 46 -6.21 -6.14 10.83
CA ILE A 46 -6.01 -5.03 11.76
C ILE A 46 -7.36 -4.64 12.35
N ASP A 47 -7.43 -4.56 13.68
CA ASP A 47 -8.59 -4.03 14.36
C ASP A 47 -8.57 -2.49 14.37
N CYS A 48 -9.68 -1.89 13.98
CA CYS A 48 -9.82 -0.45 14.07
C CYS A 48 -9.97 -0.02 15.55
N PRO A 49 -9.08 0.79 16.13
CA PRO A 49 -9.07 1.12 17.57
C PRO A 49 -10.24 2.01 18.05
N LYS A 50 -11.21 2.30 17.19
CA LYS A 50 -12.36 3.16 17.48
C LYS A 50 -13.70 2.43 17.40
N CYS A 51 -13.80 1.43 16.53
CA CYS A 51 -15.06 0.74 16.27
C CYS A 51 -14.90 -0.78 16.26
N ASP A 52 -13.70 -1.26 16.58
CA ASP A 52 -13.33 -2.68 16.69
C ASP A 52 -13.63 -3.50 15.44
N ALA A 53 -13.82 -2.84 14.30
CA ALA A 53 -13.95 -3.49 13.01
C ALA A 53 -12.63 -4.18 12.66
N HIS A 54 -12.71 -5.49 12.46
CA HIS A 54 -11.59 -6.30 12.02
C HIS A 54 -11.41 -6.18 10.51
N ILE A 55 -10.26 -5.67 10.07
CA ILE A 55 -9.99 -5.34 8.66
C ILE A 55 -8.97 -6.31 8.10
N LEU A 56 -9.41 -7.11 7.14
CA LEU A 56 -8.57 -8.01 6.35
C LEU A 56 -8.25 -7.34 5.01
N LEU A 57 -6.97 -7.22 4.67
CA LEU A 57 -6.56 -6.81 3.33
C LEU A 57 -6.07 -8.03 2.60
N ASP A 58 -6.96 -8.57 1.78
CA ASP A 58 -6.60 -9.61 0.82
C ASP A 58 -6.17 -8.96 -0.50
N SER A 59 -5.05 -9.43 -1.04
CA SER A 59 -4.64 -9.16 -2.43
C SER A 59 -4.44 -7.68 -2.83
N VAL A 60 -4.06 -6.80 -1.90
CA VAL A 60 -3.76 -5.39 -2.22
C VAL A 60 -2.42 -5.28 -2.99
N SER A 61 -2.42 -4.49 -4.06
CA SER A 61 -1.20 -4.15 -4.80
C SER A 61 -1.16 -2.67 -5.15
N VAL A 62 0.02 -2.06 -5.05
CA VAL A 62 0.29 -0.71 -5.56
C VAL A 62 0.84 -0.84 -6.97
N VAL A 63 0.20 -0.20 -7.94
CA VAL A 63 0.71 -0.12 -9.32
C VAL A 63 1.34 1.25 -9.51
N VAL A 64 2.64 1.27 -9.81
CA VAL A 64 3.38 2.49 -10.10
C VAL A 64 3.54 2.61 -11.61
N ILE A 65 3.11 3.75 -12.17
CA ILE A 65 3.27 4.07 -13.59
C ILE A 65 4.22 5.26 -13.69
N LYS A 66 5.36 5.07 -14.35
CA LYS A 66 6.35 6.11 -14.60
C LYS A 66 6.50 6.33 -16.10
N ASP A 67 6.21 7.53 -16.58
CA ASP A 67 6.44 7.89 -17.97
C ASP A 67 7.95 8.06 -18.24
N ALA A 68 8.45 7.44 -19.30
CA ALA A 68 9.79 7.71 -19.80
C ALA A 68 9.77 9.08 -20.50
N LEU A 69 10.27 10.11 -19.82
CA LEU A 69 10.56 11.38 -20.47
C LEU A 69 11.61 11.15 -21.56
N PRO A 70 11.43 11.70 -22.79
CA PRO A 70 12.49 11.67 -23.78
C PRO A 70 13.74 12.34 -23.21
N PRO A 71 14.95 11.88 -23.57
CA PRO A 71 16.18 12.53 -23.14
C PRO A 71 16.10 14.01 -23.55
N ARG A 72 16.17 14.92 -22.57
CA ARG A 72 16.26 16.35 -22.87
C ARG A 72 17.62 16.61 -23.51
N GLY A 73 17.63 16.78 -24.84
CA GLY A 73 18.80 17.16 -25.61
C GLY A 73 19.17 16.14 -26.66
N ALA A 74 18.63 16.32 -27.87
CA ALA A 74 19.29 15.98 -29.12
C ALA A 74 19.54 17.30 -29.85
#